data_AF-A0A2E7E6H6-F1
#
_entry.id   AF-A0A2E7E6H6-F1
#
_cell.length_a   1.000
_cell.length_b   1.000
_cell.length_c   1.000
_cell.angle_alpha   90.00
_cell.angle_beta   90.00
_cell.angle_gamma   90.00
#
_symmetry.space_group_name_H-M   'P 1'
#
loop_
_entity.id
_entity.type
_entity.pdbx_description
1 polymer ?
#
loop_
_entity_poly.entity_id
_entity_poly.type
_entity_poly.pdbx_seq_one_letter_code
_entity_poly.pdbx_strand_id
1 'polypeptide(L)'
;MSLDLHKLEGNRPAERLMSISDAELDQLEPEIEAFRLKTGMIIDQYGDLKLRSNIGDLIDILESASTQTAAHTSLSNILKRSVQEGFALIFVGD
;
A
#
# COMPACT_ATOMS: atom_id res chain seq x y z
N MET A 1 -6.62 2.13 -14.87
CA MET A 1 -5.98 3.23 -14.12
C MET A 1 -4.81 2.61 -13.38
N SER A 2 -4.08 3.33 -12.53
CA SER A 2 -3.04 2.72 -11.71
C SER A 2 -2.94 3.43 -10.38
N LEU A 3 -2.54 2.69 -9.36
CA LEU A 3 -2.24 3.22 -8.04
C LEU A 3 -0.72 3.21 -7.84
N ASP A 4 -0.11 4.37 -7.75
CA ASP A 4 1.32 4.48 -7.55
C ASP A 4 1.65 4.60 -6.05
N LEU A 5 2.68 3.88 -5.61
CA LEU A 5 3.19 3.94 -4.24
C LEU A 5 4.51 4.70 -4.24
N HIS A 6 4.58 5.76 -3.43
CA HIS A 6 5.74 6.63 -3.31
C HIS A 6 6.23 6.75 -1.87
N LYS A 7 7.50 7.12 -1.72
CA LYS A 7 7.99 7.75 -0.49
C LYS A 7 7.31 9.10 -0.28
N LEU A 8 6.96 9.39 0.96
CA LEU A 8 6.40 10.67 1.38
C LEU A 8 7.50 11.53 2.01
N GLU A 9 7.90 12.59 1.33
CA GLU A 9 8.87 13.59 1.83
C GLU A 9 8.22 14.97 1.88
N GLY A 10 8.33 15.67 3.01
CA GLY A 10 7.76 17.02 3.12
C GLY A 10 6.26 17.10 2.80
N ASN A 11 5.52 16.01 3.03
CA ASN A 11 4.09 15.86 2.73
C ASN A 11 3.74 15.76 1.22
N ARG A 12 4.72 15.47 0.36
CA ARG A 12 4.55 15.28 -1.09
C ARG A 12 5.07 13.91 -1.53
N PRO A 13 4.52 13.31 -2.60
CA PRO A 13 5.14 12.17 -3.26
C PRO A 13 6.54 12.55 -3.76
N ALA A 14 7.54 11.73 -3.48
CA ALA A 14 8.92 11.94 -3.92
C ALA A 14 9.38 10.80 -4.86
N GLU A 15 10.00 9.77 -4.32
CA GLU A 15 10.47 8.60 -5.08
C GLU A 15 9.33 7.59 -5.28
N ARG A 16 9.07 7.19 -6.53
CA ARG A 16 8.14 6.08 -6.82
C ARG A 16 8.80 4.76 -6.50
N LEU A 17 8.13 3.94 -5.68
CA LEU A 17 8.60 2.63 -5.23
C LEU A 17 7.97 1.50 -6.04
N MET A 18 6.70 1.67 -6.39
CA MET A 18 5.90 0.67 -7.10
C MET A 18 4.75 1.35 -7.84
N SER A 19 4.31 0.73 -8.93
CA SER A 19 3.05 1.03 -9.60
C SER A 19 2.20 -0.22 -9.52
N ILE A 20 0.94 -0.08 -9.13
CA ILE A 20 -0.02 -1.17 -9.00
C ILE A 20 -1.04 -0.98 -10.11
N SER A 21 -1.06 -1.91 -11.07
CA SER A 21 -2.03 -1.92 -12.15
C SER A 21 -3.43 -2.32 -11.67
N ASP A 22 -4.49 -2.02 -12.45
CA ASP A 22 -5.86 -2.48 -12.15
C ASP A 22 -5.92 -4.00 -11.86
N ALA A 23 -5.21 -4.81 -12.64
CA ALA A 23 -5.19 -6.27 -12.45
C ALA A 23 -4.49 -6.71 -11.15
N GLU A 24 -3.54 -5.92 -10.65
CA GLU A 24 -2.90 -6.17 -9.36
C GLU A 24 -3.75 -5.63 -8.20
N LEU A 25 -4.47 -4.52 -8.42
CA LEU A 25 -5.47 -3.99 -7.49
C LEU A 25 -6.59 -5.00 -7.27
N ASP A 26 -7.12 -5.61 -8.34
CA ASP A 26 -8.13 -6.67 -8.26
C ASP A 26 -7.65 -7.87 -7.43
N GLN A 27 -6.34 -8.17 -7.47
CA GLN A 27 -5.75 -9.25 -6.67
C GLN A 27 -5.59 -8.86 -5.19
N LEU A 28 -5.39 -7.58 -4.89
CA LEU A 28 -5.21 -7.04 -3.55
C LEU A 28 -6.53 -6.57 -2.92
N GLU A 29 -7.64 -6.60 -3.67
CA GLU A 29 -8.95 -6.12 -3.24
C GLU A 29 -9.40 -6.74 -1.90
N PRO A 30 -9.27 -8.06 -1.65
CA PRO A 30 -9.66 -8.65 -0.37
C PRO A 30 -8.89 -8.06 0.82
N GLU A 31 -7.58 -7.84 0.66
CA GLU A 31 -6.69 -7.31 1.68
C GLU A 31 -6.90 -5.80 1.88
N ILE A 32 -7.11 -5.04 0.81
CA ILE A 32 -7.47 -3.62 0.86
C ILE A 32 -8.79 -3.44 1.60
N GLU A 33 -9.78 -4.29 1.32
CA GLU A 33 -11.08 -4.30 2.00
C GLU A 33 -10.93 -4.63 3.49
N ALA A 34 -10.15 -5.65 3.83
CA ALA A 34 -9.86 -6.01 5.22
C ALA A 34 -9.16 -4.86 5.97
N PHE A 35 -8.23 -4.17 5.31
CA PHE A 35 -7.54 -3.01 5.88
C PHE A 35 -8.49 -1.84 6.11
N ARG A 36 -9.40 -1.58 5.17
CA ARG A 36 -10.46 -0.58 5.32
C ARG A 36 -11.37 -0.91 6.49
N LEU A 37 -11.80 -2.16 6.63
CA LEU A 37 -12.64 -2.60 7.75
C LEU A 37 -11.93 -2.45 9.10
N LYS A 38 -10.62 -2.72 9.15
CA LYS A 38 -9.83 -2.62 10.39
C LYS A 38 -9.51 -1.18 10.79
N THR A 39 -9.23 -0.30 9.83
CA THR A 39 -8.65 1.04 10.09
C THR A 39 -9.54 2.21 9.66
N GLY A 40 -10.54 1.98 8.82
CA GLY A 40 -11.36 3.00 8.19
C GLY A 40 -10.71 3.73 7.01
N MET A 41 -9.47 3.39 6.63
CA MET A 41 -8.77 4.07 5.53
C MET A 41 -9.04 3.40 4.19
N ILE A 42 -9.13 4.23 3.15
CA ILE A 42 -9.40 3.78 1.78
C ILE A 42 -8.11 3.84 0.97
N ILE A 43 -7.75 2.72 0.35
CA ILE A 43 -6.70 2.63 -0.66
C ILE A 43 -7.43 2.39 -1.99
N ASP A 44 -7.45 3.40 -2.86
CA ASP A 44 -8.04 3.28 -4.19
C ASP A 44 -7.28 4.14 -5.21
N GLN A 45 -7.60 3.93 -6.48
CA GLN A 45 -7.01 4.66 -7.61
C GLN A 45 -7.54 6.10 -7.78
N TYR A 46 -8.45 6.57 -6.92
CA TYR A 46 -9.12 7.86 -7.07
C TYR A 46 -8.66 8.90 -6.06
N GLY A 47 -7.88 8.50 -5.06
CA GLY A 47 -7.45 9.38 -3.98
C GLY A 47 -6.07 9.07 -3.42
N ASP A 48 -5.51 10.07 -2.74
CA ASP A 48 -4.23 9.94 -2.07
C ASP A 48 -4.41 9.40 -0.65
N LEU A 49 -3.68 8.34 -0.30
CA LEU A 49 -3.60 7.85 1.08
C LEU A 49 -2.18 7.93 1.62
N LYS A 50 -2.01 8.68 2.71
CA LYS A 50 -0.74 8.77 3.44
C LYS A 50 -0.70 7.72 4.54
N LEU A 51 0.26 6.80 4.45
CA LEU A 51 0.54 5.83 5.51
C LEU A 51 1.74 6.27 6.34
N ARG A 52 1.51 6.49 7.64
CA ARG A 52 2.55 6.84 8.62
C ARG A 52 2.58 5.86 9.79
N SER A 53 1.47 5.69 10.50
CA SER A 53 1.38 4.88 11.72
C SER A 53 0.80 3.49 11.51
N ASN A 54 0.11 3.27 10.40
CA ASN A 54 -0.78 2.13 10.20
C ASN A 54 -0.19 1.09 9.23
N ILE A 55 1.12 1.20 8.98
CA ILE A 55 1.86 0.34 8.04
C ILE A 55 1.89 -1.10 8.56
N GLY A 56 2.02 -1.29 9.87
CA GLY A 56 2.01 -2.62 10.49
C GLY A 56 0.71 -3.38 10.24
N ASP A 57 -0.45 -2.72 10.36
CA ASP A 57 -1.74 -3.35 10.09
C ASP A 57 -1.87 -3.84 8.66
N LEU A 58 -1.36 -3.08 7.69
CA LEU A 58 -1.39 -3.47 6.28
C LEU A 58 -0.42 -4.63 6.00
N ILE A 59 0.77 -4.63 6.63
CA ILE A 59 1.72 -5.76 6.53
C ILE A 59 1.06 -7.04 7.06
N ASP A 60 0.49 -7.00 8.26
CA ASP A 60 -0.13 -8.17 8.90
C ASP A 60 -1.24 -8.76 8.01
N ILE A 61 -2.07 -7.92 7.42
CA ILE A 61 -3.16 -8.34 6.53
C ILE A 61 -2.60 -9.01 5.27
N LEU A 62 -1.62 -8.38 4.61
CA LEU A 62 -1.00 -8.92 3.39
C LEU A 62 -0.26 -10.24 3.66
N GLU A 63 0.32 -10.42 4.84
CA GLU A 63 0.97 -11.67 5.24
C GLU A 63 -0.01 -12.78 5.60
N SER A 64 -1.18 -12.41 6.12
CA SER A 64 -2.27 -13.35 6.45
C SER A 64 -3.09 -13.80 5.24
N ALA A 65 -2.86 -13.20 4.07
CA ALA A 65 -3.56 -13.53 2.83
C ALA A 65 -3.42 -15.02 2.49
N SER A 66 -4.54 -15.68 2.19
CA SER A 66 -4.54 -17.10 1.80
C SER A 66 -3.85 -17.35 0.46
N THR A 67 -3.77 -16.31 -0.38
CA THR A 67 -3.15 -16.35 -1.70
C THR A 67 -2.06 -15.29 -1.76
N GLN A 68 -0.80 -15.70 -1.91
CA GLN A 68 0.32 -14.78 -2.10
C GLN A 68 0.63 -14.62 -3.59
N THR A 69 0.33 -13.45 -4.15
CA THR A 69 0.75 -13.08 -5.51
C THR A 69 2.06 -12.27 -5.50
N ALA A 70 2.62 -12.01 -6.68
CA ALA A 70 3.80 -11.15 -6.80
C ALA A 70 3.53 -9.73 -6.28
N ALA A 71 2.30 -9.22 -6.45
CA ALA A 71 1.88 -7.92 -5.92
C ALA A 71 1.89 -7.90 -4.40
N HIS A 72 1.37 -8.95 -3.74
CA HIS A 72 1.39 -9.10 -2.28
C HIS A 72 2.82 -9.06 -1.74
N THR A 73 3.70 -9.87 -2.32
CA THR A 73 5.09 -9.98 -1.89
C THR A 73 5.82 -8.63 -2.07
N SER A 74 5.63 -7.99 -3.22
CA SER A 74 6.29 -6.72 -3.54
C SER A 74 5.81 -5.59 -2.62
N LEU A 75 4.48 -5.48 -2.40
CA LEU A 75 3.90 -4.49 -1.51
C LEU A 75 4.36 -4.71 -0.06
N SER A 76 4.27 -5.94 0.45
CA SER A 76 4.72 -6.29 1.81
C SER A 76 6.20 -5.96 2.02
N ASN A 77 7.06 -6.26 1.04
CA ASN A 77 8.48 -5.93 1.12
C ASN A 77 8.73 -4.41 1.18
N ILE A 78 8.00 -3.61 0.39
CA ILE A 78 8.11 -2.16 0.43
C ILE A 78 7.65 -1.60 1.78
N LEU A 79 6.54 -2.10 2.31
CA LEU A 79 6.02 -1.69 3.62
C LEU A 79 6.99 -2.06 4.76
N LYS A 80 7.58 -3.26 4.74
CA LYS A 80 8.60 -3.65 5.72
C LYS A 80 9.83 -2.77 5.63
N ARG A 81 10.29 -2.48 4.40
CA ARG A 81 11.43 -1.61 4.15
C ARG A 81 11.17 -0.19 4.67
N SER A 82 9.96 0.34 4.52
CA SER A 82 9.61 1.67 5.05
C SER A 82 9.65 1.73 6.57
N VAL A 83 9.22 0.65 7.24
CA VAL A 83 9.36 0.52 8.71
C VAL A 83 10.83 0.42 9.12
N GLN A 84 11.63 -0.39 8.42
CA GLN A 84 13.06 -0.59 8.74
C GLN A 84 13.90 0.68 8.50
N GLU A 85 13.64 1.40 7.41
CA GLU A 85 14.38 2.62 7.04
C GLU A 85 13.77 3.89 7.64
N GLY A 86 12.58 3.82 8.24
CA GLY A 86 11.94 4.92 8.94
C GLY A 86 11.35 6.02 8.04
N PHE A 87 10.87 5.66 6.84
CA PHE A 87 10.22 6.61 5.93
C PHE A 87 8.70 6.38 5.82
N ALA A 88 7.96 7.45 5.54
CA ALA A 88 6.52 7.39 5.33
C ALA A 88 6.18 7.09 3.87
N LEU A 89 4.98 6.58 3.64
CA LEU A 89 4.49 6.19 2.31
C LEU A 89 3.24 7.00 1.92
N ILE A 90 3.04 7.13 0.61
CA ILE A 90 1.81 7.67 0.04
C ILE A 90 1.40 6.85 -1.18
N PHE A 91 0.15 6.40 -1.19
CA PHE A 91 -0.53 5.92 -2.38
C PHE A 91 -1.11 7.12 -3.12
N VAL A 92 -0.93 7.15 -4.43
CA VAL A 92 -1.37 8.23 -5.33
C VAL A 92 -2.18 7.59 -6.46
N GLY A 93 -3.45 7.94 -6.54
CA GLY A 93 -4.33 7.56 -7.64
C GLY A 93 -4.06 8.38 -8.91
N ASP A 94 -4.36 7.82 -10.07
CA ASP A 94 -4.28 8.46 -11.40
C ASP A 94 -5.68 8.82 -11.95
#